data_AF-A0A1U7NVD3-F1
#
_entry.id   AF-A0A1U7NVD3-F1
#
_cell.length_a   1.000
_cell.length_b   1.000
_cell.length_c   1.000
_cell.angle_alpha   90.00
_cell.angle_beta   90.00
_cell.angle_gamma   90.00
#
_symmetry.space_group_name_H-M   'P 1'
#
loop_
_entity.id
_entity.type
_entity.pdbx_description
1 polymer ?
#
loop_
_entity_poly.entity_id
_entity_poly.type
_entity_poly.pdbx_seq_one_letter_code
_entity_poly.pdbx_strand_id
1 'polypeptide(L)'
;MTEPIEDQTDLETTGYTRQIEIRMVFPEKIRYEKGQPIKEPGPDPERVIAALRPEVERGIQDKYGEETEVIFRVAQAPSIRVTGQFGEKAGVTGAFVQEVLDGVFENLVVE
;
A
#
# COMPACT_ATOMS: atom_id res chain seq x y z
N MET A 1 40.19 -18.88 -6.36
CA MET A 1 39.17 -18.98 -5.29
C MET A 1 38.46 -17.66 -5.31
N THR A 2 37.27 -17.64 -5.92
CA THR A 2 36.53 -16.42 -6.21
C THR A 2 35.69 -16.08 -5.00
N GLU A 3 35.79 -14.83 -4.56
CA GLU A 3 35.17 -14.27 -3.35
C GLU A 3 33.65 -14.48 -3.36
N PRO A 4 33.00 -14.79 -2.23
CA PRO A 4 31.56 -14.68 -2.13
C PRO A 4 31.21 -13.20 -2.09
N ILE A 5 30.41 -12.77 -3.08
CA ILE A 5 29.73 -11.48 -3.07
C ILE A 5 28.73 -11.58 -1.91
N GLU A 6 29.05 -10.93 -0.78
CA GLU A 6 28.05 -10.64 0.23
C GLU A 6 27.05 -9.67 -0.40
N ASP A 7 25.94 -10.25 -0.87
CA ASP A 7 24.71 -9.52 -1.17
C ASP A 7 24.18 -8.98 0.17
N GLN A 8 24.82 -7.91 0.64
CA GLN A 8 24.32 -7.08 1.72
C GLN A 8 23.13 -6.32 1.15
N THR A 9 22.00 -7.02 1.03
CA THR A 9 20.72 -6.34 1.18
C THR A 9 20.58 -5.99 2.67
N ASP A 10 21.39 -5.03 3.13
CA ASP A 10 21.15 -4.28 4.37
C ASP A 10 19.87 -3.48 4.10
N LEU A 11 18.73 -4.15 4.23
CA LEU A 11 17.47 -3.50 4.55
C LEU A 11 17.73 -2.83 5.88
N GLU A 12 18.13 -1.56 5.84
CA GLU A 12 18.12 -0.65 6.97
C GLU A 12 16.76 -0.80 7.64
N THR A 13 16.71 -1.68 8.64
CA THR A 13 15.51 -2.03 9.36
C THR A 13 15.29 -0.85 10.29
N THR A 14 14.72 0.19 9.71
CA THR A 14 14.61 1.52 10.31
C THR A 14 13.62 1.43 11.46
N GLY A 15 14.01 0.93 12.63
CA GLY A 15 13.27 1.03 13.91
C GLY A 15 11.82 0.51 13.96
N TYR A 16 11.24 0.00 12.87
CA TYR A 16 9.83 -0.33 12.81
C TYR A 16 9.57 -1.66 13.53
N THR A 17 8.72 -1.61 14.55
CA THR A 17 8.31 -2.79 15.34
C THR A 17 7.01 -3.40 14.82
N ARG A 18 6.31 -2.67 13.96
CA ARG A 18 4.98 -2.96 13.41
C ARG A 18 4.96 -2.60 11.93
N GLN A 19 4.24 -3.37 11.13
CA GLN A 19 4.12 -3.17 9.69
C GLN A 19 2.70 -3.41 9.22
N ILE A 20 2.19 -2.52 8.38
CA ILE A 20 0.91 -2.61 7.69
C ILE A 20 1.18 -2.58 6.19
N GLU A 21 0.90 -3.68 5.51
CA GLU A 21 0.99 -3.78 4.06
C GLU A 21 -0.41 -3.64 3.45
N ILE A 22 -0.59 -2.60 2.64
CA ILE A 22 -1.82 -2.28 1.91
C ILE A 22 -1.63 -2.72 0.46
N ARG A 23 -2.40 -3.74 0.06
CA ARG A 23 -2.39 -4.25 -1.31
C ARG A 23 -3.54 -3.66 -2.10
N MET A 24 -3.20 -2.94 -3.15
CA MET A 24 -4.14 -2.25 -4.02
C MET A 24 -4.27 -2.94 -5.37
N VAL A 25 -5.45 -2.84 -5.97
CA VAL A 25 -5.73 -3.35 -7.32
C VAL A 25 -6.05 -2.19 -8.23
N PHE A 26 -5.40 -2.15 -9.38
CA PHE A 26 -5.62 -1.15 -10.42
C PHE A 26 -6.14 -1.87 -11.66
N PRO A 27 -7.48 -1.96 -11.85
CA PRO A 27 -8.05 -2.66 -12.98
C PRO A 27 -7.72 -1.94 -14.29
N GLU A 28 -7.25 -2.69 -15.28
CA GLU A 28 -7.09 -2.18 -16.65
C GLU A 28 -8.48 -1.95 -17.27
N LYS A 29 -8.70 -0.78 -17.87
CA LYS A 29 -9.91 -0.52 -18.65
C LYS A 29 -9.74 -1.11 -20.05
N ILE A 30 -10.62 -2.02 -20.45
CA ILE A 30 -10.62 -2.58 -21.81
C ILE A 30 -11.82 -1.99 -22.55
N ARG A 31 -11.55 -1.24 -23.62
CA ARG A 31 -12.56 -0.72 -24.53
C ARG A 31 -12.50 -1.48 -25.84
N TYR A 32 -13.64 -1.84 -26.39
CA TYR A 32 -13.69 -2.48 -27.70
C TYR A 32 -13.92 -1.42 -28.78
N GLU A 33 -12.97 -1.26 -29.69
CA GLU A 33 -13.12 -0.42 -30.88
C GLU A 33 -13.01 -1.29 -32.13
N LYS A 34 -14.03 -1.24 -32.99
CA LYS A 34 -14.11 -2.05 -34.23
C LYS A 34 -13.87 -3.56 -34.00
N GLY A 35 -14.34 -4.08 -32.87
CA GLY A 35 -14.19 -5.50 -32.50
C GLY A 35 -12.82 -5.88 -31.94
N GLN A 36 -11.90 -4.93 -31.75
CA GLN A 36 -10.60 -5.16 -31.13
C GLN A 36 -10.56 -4.62 -29.69
N PRO A 37 -10.04 -5.38 -28.72
CA PRO A 37 -9.82 -4.90 -27.36
C PRO A 37 -8.65 -3.91 -27.35
N ILE A 38 -8.93 -2.65 -27.04
CA ILE A 38 -7.96 -1.61 -26.76
C ILE A 38 -7.83 -1.48 -25.24
N LYS A 39 -6.62 -1.65 -24.73
CA LYS A 39 -6.28 -1.36 -23.34
C LYS A 39 -6.21 0.16 -23.18
N GLU A 40 -7.18 0.74 -22.50
CA GLU A 40 -7.07 2.11 -22.04
C GLU A 40 -6.14 2.14 -20.82
N PRO A 41 -5.18 3.07 -20.77
CA PRO A 41 -4.34 3.23 -19.59
C PRO A 41 -5.24 3.55 -18.40
N GLY A 42 -5.21 2.68 -17.39
CA GLY A 42 -5.81 2.96 -16.09
C GLY A 42 -5.08 4.10 -15.37
N PRO A 43 -5.59 4.53 -14.20
CA PRO A 43 -4.84 5.45 -13.34
C PRO A 43 -3.48 4.84 -13.00
N ASP A 44 -2.43 5.67 -13.09
CA ASP A 44 -1.06 5.27 -12.80
C ASP A 44 -0.95 4.84 -11.32
N PRO A 45 -0.62 3.57 -11.04
CA PRO A 45 -0.59 3.06 -9.68
C PRO A 45 0.38 3.81 -8.77
N GLU A 46 1.54 4.21 -9.30
CA GLU A 46 2.57 4.91 -8.54
C GLU A 46 2.11 6.32 -8.19
N ARG A 47 1.45 7.03 -9.11
CA ARG A 47 0.85 8.34 -8.83
C ARG A 47 -0.25 8.26 -7.79
N VAL A 48 -1.16 7.29 -7.89
CA VAL A 48 -2.23 7.13 -6.91
C VAL A 48 -1.64 6.79 -5.54
N ILE A 49 -0.71 5.84 -5.47
CA ILE A 49 -0.03 5.49 -4.20
C ILE A 49 0.70 6.70 -3.62
N ALA A 50 1.41 7.48 -4.43
CA ALA A 50 2.11 8.69 -3.98
C ALA A 50 1.15 9.74 -3.41
N ALA A 51 -0.04 9.88 -3.98
CA ALA A 51 -1.06 10.80 -3.48
C ALA A 51 -1.70 10.33 -2.16
N LEU A 52 -1.93 9.03 -2.01
CA LEU A 52 -2.56 8.44 -0.81
C LEU A 52 -1.60 8.32 0.36
N ARG A 53 -0.34 7.96 0.07
CA ARG A 53 0.69 7.61 1.05
C ARG A 53 0.76 8.58 2.24
N PRO A 54 0.95 9.90 2.08
CA PRO A 54 1.18 10.78 3.22
C PRO A 54 -0.02 10.85 4.18
N GLU A 55 -1.23 10.87 3.65
CA GLU A 55 -2.44 10.98 4.48
C GLU A 55 -2.75 9.66 5.20
N VAL A 56 -2.53 8.52 4.53
CA VAL A 56 -2.71 7.19 5.12
C VAL A 56 -1.63 6.88 6.15
N GLU A 57 -0.37 7.19 5.85
CA GLU A 57 0.75 7.06 6.79
C GLU A 57 0.47 7.87 8.05
N ARG A 58 0.10 9.15 7.91
CA ARG A 58 -0.28 10.00 9.05
C ARG A 58 -1.43 9.39 9.85
N GLY A 59 -2.53 9.00 9.22
CA GLY A 59 -3.69 8.44 9.92
C GLY A 59 -3.38 7.14 10.68
N ILE A 60 -2.50 6.29 10.13
CA ILE A 60 -2.07 5.05 10.77
C ILE A 60 -1.12 5.34 11.94
N GLN A 61 -0.14 6.23 11.74
CA GLN A 61 0.86 6.57 12.75
C GLN A 61 0.27 7.39 13.90
N ASP A 62 -0.75 8.21 13.65
CA ASP A 62 -1.50 8.92 14.70
C ASP A 62 -2.14 7.94 15.71
N LYS A 63 -2.53 6.74 15.26
CA LYS A 63 -3.12 5.70 16.12
C LYS A 63 -2.09 4.73 16.69
N TYR A 64 -1.16 4.26 15.86
CA TYR A 64 -0.25 3.15 16.20
C TYR A 64 1.20 3.57 16.43
N GLY A 65 1.51 4.86 16.33
CA GLY A 65 2.84 5.43 16.51
C GLY A 65 3.72 5.39 15.26
N GLU A 66 4.72 6.26 15.23
CA GLU A 66 5.71 6.41 14.14
C GLU A 66 6.56 5.14 13.93
N GLU A 67 6.60 4.23 14.91
CA GLU A 67 7.21 2.90 14.81
C GLU A 67 6.44 1.92 13.89
N THR A 68 5.32 2.36 13.31
CA THR A 68 4.50 1.58 12.38
C THR A 68 4.84 1.93 10.94
N GLU A 69 5.39 0.96 10.22
CA GLU A 69 5.66 1.07 8.79
C GLU A 69 4.39 0.84 7.96
N VAL A 70 4.17 1.67 6.94
CA VAL A 70 3.09 1.49 5.96
C VAL A 70 3.68 1.20 4.59
N ILE A 71 3.33 0.04 4.03
CA ILE A 71 3.81 -0.40 2.73
C ILE A 71 2.64 -0.50 1.77
N PHE A 72 2.73 0.23 0.66
CA PHE A 72 1.80 0.07 -0.45
C PHE A 72 2.36 -0.91 -1.48
N ARG A 73 1.54 -1.86 -1.94
CA ARG A 73 1.88 -2.77 -3.05
C ARG A 73 0.73 -2.88 -4.03
N VAL A 74 1.08 -2.99 -5.32
CA VAL A 74 0.12 -3.42 -6.34
C VAL A 74 -0.02 -4.94 -6.27
N ALA A 75 -1.26 -5.44 -6.29
CA ALA A 75 -1.57 -6.86 -6.24
C ALA A 75 -2.76 -7.20 -7.15
N GLN A 76 -3.04 -8.50 -7.30
CA GLN A 76 -4.19 -8.99 -8.07
C GLN A 76 -5.51 -8.94 -7.28
N ALA A 77 -5.45 -8.85 -5.96
CA ALA A 77 -6.61 -8.78 -5.07
C ALA A 77 -6.34 -7.80 -3.92
N PRO A 78 -7.34 -7.00 -3.50
CA PRO A 78 -7.15 -6.05 -2.42
C PRO A 78 -7.03 -6.81 -1.09
N SER A 79 -6.08 -6.41 -0.25
CA SER A 79 -5.97 -6.95 1.11
C SER A 79 -5.09 -6.06 1.97
N ILE A 80 -5.34 -6.10 3.28
CA ILE A 80 -4.51 -5.47 4.29
C ILE A 80 -3.84 -6.57 5.09
N ARG A 81 -2.52 -6.53 5.21
CA ARG A 81 -1.75 -7.45 6.05
C ARG A 81 -1.12 -6.67 7.18
N VAL A 82 -1.24 -7.23 8.38
CA VAL A 82 -0.75 -6.63 9.62
C VAL A 82 0.27 -7.58 10.22
N THR A 83 1.49 -7.08 10.44
CA THR A 83 2.63 -7.86 10.95
C THR A 83 3.27 -7.12 12.13
N GLY A 84 3.63 -7.85 13.18
CA GLY A 84 4.18 -7.27 14.41
C GLY A 84 3.16 -7.24 15.56
N GLN A 85 3.58 -6.66 16.69
CA GLN A 85 2.76 -6.64 17.90
C GLN A 85 1.87 -5.39 17.95
N PHE A 86 0.60 -5.56 17.60
CA PHE A 86 -0.44 -4.56 17.83
C PHE A 86 -1.18 -4.88 19.13
N GLY A 87 -1.63 -3.86 19.86
CA GLY A 87 -2.46 -4.05 21.06
C GLY A 87 -3.85 -4.60 20.76
N GLU A 88 -4.27 -4.53 19.49
CA GLU A 88 -5.55 -5.00 18.98
C GLU A 88 -5.38 -6.28 18.15
N LYS A 89 -6.50 -6.99 17.90
CA LYS A 89 -6.50 -8.12 16.97
C LYS A 89 -6.29 -7.59 15.54
N ALA A 90 -5.59 -8.37 14.70
CA ALA A 90 -5.31 -8.00 13.31
C ALA A 90 -6.54 -7.58 12.50
N GLY A 91 -7.71 -8.20 12.72
CA GLY A 91 -8.94 -7.81 12.04
C GLY A 91 -9.46 -6.42 12.42
N VAL A 92 -9.21 -5.98 13.66
CA VAL A 92 -9.58 -4.64 14.14
C VAL A 92 -8.63 -3.60 13.54
N THR A 93 -7.33 -3.88 13.54
CA THR A 93 -6.33 -3.04 12.86
C THR A 93 -6.62 -2.92 11.37
N GLY A 94 -6.94 -4.03 10.70
CA GLY A 94 -7.31 -4.03 9.29
C GLY A 94 -8.57 -3.20 8.98
N ALA A 95 -9.59 -3.29 9.84
CA ALA A 95 -10.81 -2.48 9.69
C ALA A 95 -10.52 -0.98 9.84
N PHE A 96 -9.69 -0.59 10.80
CA PHE A 96 -9.26 0.79 10.96
C PHE A 96 -8.46 1.29 9.75
N VAL A 97 -7.51 0.50 9.25
CA VAL A 97 -6.75 0.86 8.04
C VAL A 97 -7.67 1.05 6.83
N GLN A 98 -8.70 0.21 6.70
CA GLN A 98 -9.72 0.37 5.67
C GLN A 98 -10.49 1.69 5.82
N GLU A 99 -10.90 2.04 7.04
CA GLU A 99 -11.59 3.32 7.31
C GLU A 99 -10.72 4.53 6.95
N VAL A 100 -9.43 4.51 7.30
CA VAL A 100 -8.47 5.54 6.90
C VAL A 100 -8.37 5.64 5.38
N LEU A 101 -8.23 4.50 4.69
CA LEU A 101 -8.18 4.47 3.23
C LEU A 101 -9.44 5.06 2.60
N ASP A 102 -10.62 4.63 3.05
CA ASP A 102 -11.90 5.10 2.54
C ASP A 102 -12.03 6.63 2.71
N GLY A 103 -11.69 7.14 3.90
CA GLY A 103 -11.70 8.58 4.17
C GLY A 103 -10.71 9.37 3.30
N VAL A 104 -9.53 8.82 3.02
CA VAL A 104 -8.57 9.48 2.12
C VAL A 104 -9.07 9.44 0.67
N PHE A 105 -9.67 8.34 0.22
CA PHE A 105 -10.25 8.24 -1.13
C PHE A 105 -11.42 9.19 -1.34
N GLU A 106 -12.30 9.37 -0.35
CA GLU A 106 -13.40 10.33 -0.42
C GLU A 106 -12.90 11.78 -0.57
N ASN A 107 -11.74 12.09 0.01
CA ASN A 107 -11.12 13.41 -0.07
C ASN A 107 -10.11 13.54 -1.23
N LEU A 108 -9.88 12.47 -1.99
CA LEU A 108 -8.95 12.48 -3.12
C LEU A 108 -9.62 13.19 -4.31
N VAL A 109 -9.45 14.51 -4.38
CA VAL A 109 -9.76 15.28 -5.59
C VAL A 109 -8.63 15.03 -6.59
N VAL A 110 -8.86 14.11 -7.52
CA VAL A 110 -7.97 13.92 -8.67
C VAL A 110 -8.34 14.98 -9.70
N GLU A 111 -7.69 16.15 -9.65
CA GLU A 111 -7.77 17.18 -10.70
C GLU A 111 -7.06 16.76 -12.00
#